data_AF-A0A933UJ48-F1
#
_entry.id   AF-A0A933UJ48-F1
#
_cell.length_a   1.000
_cell.length_b   1.000
_cell.length_c   1.000
_cell.angle_alpha   90.00
_cell.angle_beta   90.00
_cell.angle_gamma   90.00
#
_symmetry.space_group_name_H-M   'P 1'
#
loop_
_entity.id
_entity.type
_entity.pdbx_description
1 polymer ?
#
loop_
_entity_poly.entity_id
_entity_poly.type
_entity_poly.pdbx_seq_one_letter_code
_entity_poly.pdbx_strand_id
1 'polypeptide(L)'
;MSDFSSLDWNFDNVPDDELVGCCYWEYARESAFIRDVKRRCEGPQSRELRMKELWEYCGDDVERIQSIGYPAEVFLRGFFFDRIEDRKPKHPKAQPITGRFPCPWQSLSEVERKERSRIRTDRGTIPLVPFERGQACFAEWIAEYCQTQRTEAFRRQEEVKGKHPGIRSEELWSAGKLESPDVRPSLFTAGAEVGVFKIEWTAFTNEELYDGFHRWIRQNRPRGLRSPDGRGHKPRDRRAALDRLGMMRLLHRFTLREMQEKCVEACKAFGGYEWYKERKRALQTFHKLLPFLSSSERPLAWPTKGGRSK
;
A
#
# COMPACT_ATOMS: atom_id res chain seq x y z
N MET A 1 -3.35 2.87 27.00
CA MET A 1 -3.42 1.43 26.66
C MET A 1 -4.74 1.21 25.94
N SER A 2 -4.74 0.77 24.67
CA SER A 2 -6.01 0.51 23.98
C SER A 2 -6.77 -0.61 24.68
N ASP A 3 -8.07 -0.41 24.81
CA ASP A 3 -9.01 -1.42 25.28
C ASP A 3 -8.92 -2.62 24.33
N PHE A 4 -8.47 -3.77 24.83
CA PHE A 4 -8.32 -4.97 24.01
C PHE A 4 -9.69 -5.59 23.83
N SER A 5 -10.23 -5.51 22.62
CA SER A 5 -11.62 -5.88 22.33
C SER A 5 -11.71 -7.24 21.64
N SER A 6 -12.91 -7.83 21.61
CA SER A 6 -13.20 -9.00 20.76
C SER A 6 -12.89 -8.73 19.29
N LEU A 7 -13.02 -7.47 18.84
CA LEU A 7 -12.70 -7.05 17.48
C LEU A 7 -11.23 -7.24 17.09
N ASP A 8 -10.32 -7.35 18.07
CA ASP A 8 -8.88 -7.53 17.83
C ASP A 8 -8.48 -8.99 17.61
N TRP A 9 -9.32 -9.97 17.95
CA TRP A 9 -8.94 -11.38 17.88
C TRP A 9 -10.00 -12.29 17.26
N ASN A 10 -11.28 -11.97 17.39
CA ASN A 10 -12.37 -12.79 16.86
C ASN A 10 -12.77 -12.27 15.49
N PHE A 11 -12.51 -13.05 14.44
CA PHE A 11 -12.85 -12.69 13.07
C PHE A 11 -14.04 -13.49 12.51
N ASP A 12 -14.76 -14.25 13.34
CA ASP A 12 -15.83 -15.19 12.94
C ASP A 12 -16.91 -14.58 12.06
N ASN A 13 -17.21 -13.31 12.30
CA ASN A 13 -18.24 -12.60 11.58
C ASN A 13 -17.73 -11.81 10.36
N VAL A 14 -16.44 -11.94 9.99
CA VAL A 14 -15.91 -11.33 8.76
C VAL A 14 -16.40 -12.15 7.55
N PRO A 15 -17.18 -11.55 6.62
CA PRO A 15 -17.64 -12.23 5.42
C PRO A 15 -16.49 -12.74 4.54
N ASP A 16 -16.72 -13.83 3.81
CA ASP A 16 -15.69 -14.49 2.99
C ASP A 16 -15.07 -13.57 1.93
N ASP A 17 -15.87 -12.69 1.32
CA ASP A 17 -15.44 -11.71 0.33
C ASP A 17 -14.61 -10.56 0.95
N GLU A 18 -14.63 -10.40 2.26
CA GLU A 18 -13.80 -9.43 2.98
C GLU A 18 -12.50 -10.02 3.54
N LEU A 19 -12.35 -11.34 3.57
CA LEU A 19 -11.24 -11.99 4.29
C LEU A 19 -9.86 -11.58 3.78
N VAL A 20 -9.70 -11.31 2.48
CA VAL A 20 -8.43 -10.84 1.93
C VAL A 20 -8.13 -9.42 2.40
N GLY A 21 -9.13 -8.53 2.33
CA GLY A 21 -9.15 -7.17 2.88
C GLY A 21 -8.71 -7.14 4.33
N CYS A 22 -9.49 -7.82 5.16
CA CYS A 22 -9.27 -7.96 6.58
C CYS A 22 -7.86 -8.49 6.88
N CYS A 23 -7.40 -9.53 6.18
CA CYS A 23 -6.09 -10.12 6.42
C CYS A 23 -4.94 -9.13 6.19
N TYR A 24 -4.90 -8.42 5.06
CA TYR A 24 -3.85 -7.42 4.82
C TYR A 24 -3.93 -6.26 5.82
N TRP A 25 -5.14 -5.75 6.11
CA TRP A 25 -5.36 -4.69 7.09
C TRP A 25 -4.82 -5.09 8.46
N GLU A 26 -5.26 -6.24 8.97
CA GLU A 26 -4.96 -6.70 10.32
C GLU A 26 -3.49 -7.08 10.52
N TYR A 27 -2.85 -7.71 9.53
CA TYR A 27 -1.41 -7.94 9.59
C TYR A 27 -0.61 -6.64 9.44
N ALA A 28 -1.06 -5.67 8.64
CA ALA A 28 -0.41 -4.37 8.55
C ALA A 28 -0.50 -3.57 9.87
N ARG A 29 -1.60 -3.70 10.63
CA ARG A 29 -1.73 -3.12 11.99
C ARG A 29 -0.65 -3.59 12.96
N GLU A 30 -0.05 -4.76 12.70
CA GLU A 30 1.04 -5.31 13.50
C GLU A 30 2.43 -4.85 13.07
N SER A 31 2.59 -4.17 11.94
CA SER A 31 3.90 -3.67 11.51
C SER A 31 4.20 -2.33 12.16
N ALA A 32 5.34 -2.26 12.85
CA ALA A 32 5.86 -1.02 13.40
C ALA A 32 6.24 -0.05 12.27
N PHE A 33 6.87 -0.57 11.21
CA PHE A 33 7.26 0.20 10.03
C PHE A 33 6.06 0.88 9.36
N ILE A 34 5.01 0.12 9.01
CA ILE A 34 3.82 0.65 8.32
C ILE A 34 3.13 1.74 9.17
N ARG A 35 3.03 1.53 10.49
CA ARG A 35 2.43 2.50 11.40
C ARG A 35 3.28 3.75 11.58
N ASP A 36 4.60 3.64 11.49
CA ASP A 36 5.51 4.78 11.49
C ASP A 36 5.38 5.60 10.22
N VAL A 37 5.34 4.95 9.05
CA VAL A 37 5.08 5.63 7.77
C VAL A 37 3.76 6.38 7.82
N LYS A 38 2.67 5.74 8.28
CA LYS A 38 1.38 6.40 8.47
C LYS A 38 1.50 7.65 9.36
N ARG A 39 2.16 7.52 10.52
CA ARG A 39 2.34 8.64 11.46
C ARG A 39 3.11 9.80 10.83
N ARG A 40 4.12 9.51 10.00
CA ARG A 40 4.86 10.51 9.23
C ARG A 40 4.00 11.18 8.16
N CYS A 41 3.19 10.41 7.44
CA CYS A 41 2.24 10.94 6.45
C CYS A 41 1.17 11.87 7.09
N GLU A 42 0.75 11.62 8.33
CA GLU A 42 -0.24 12.43 9.06
C GLU A 42 0.35 13.52 9.98
N GLY A 43 1.68 13.54 10.15
CA GLY A 43 2.36 14.40 11.11
C GLY A 43 2.17 15.89 10.80
N PRO A 44 2.30 16.80 11.78
CA PRO A 44 2.28 18.24 11.53
C PRO A 44 3.26 18.68 10.45
N GLN A 45 4.44 18.04 10.42
CA GLN A 45 5.46 18.27 9.41
C GLN A 45 4.93 18.00 8.00
N SER A 46 4.32 16.83 7.73
CA SER A 46 3.82 16.49 6.39
C SER A 46 2.70 17.41 5.90
N ARG A 47 1.95 18.04 6.81
CA ARG A 47 0.87 18.98 6.48
C ARG A 47 1.36 20.31 5.91
N GLU A 48 2.62 20.66 6.16
CA GLU A 48 3.26 21.88 5.69
C GLU A 48 4.14 21.63 4.45
N LEU A 49 4.46 20.37 4.17
CA LEU A 49 5.26 19.98 3.01
C LEU A 49 4.42 20.02 1.74
N ARG A 50 4.99 20.59 0.67
CA ARG A 50 4.49 20.40 -0.69
C ARG A 50 4.68 18.95 -1.10
N MET A 51 3.98 18.50 -2.15
CA MET A 51 4.02 17.11 -2.59
C MET A 51 5.45 16.60 -2.82
N LYS A 52 6.31 17.43 -3.41
CA LYS A 52 7.75 17.14 -3.55
C LYS A 52 8.42 16.79 -2.23
N GLU A 53 8.29 17.68 -1.26
CA GLU A 53 8.95 17.58 0.03
C GLU A 53 8.38 16.40 0.83
N LEU A 54 7.09 16.09 0.63
CA LEU A 54 6.45 14.89 1.17
C LEU A 54 7.02 13.60 0.57
N TRP A 55 7.23 13.56 -0.76
CA TRP A 55 7.88 12.43 -1.43
C TRP A 55 9.34 12.27 -1.00
N GLU A 56 10.10 13.34 -0.81
CA GLU A 56 11.45 13.25 -0.23
C GLU A 56 11.43 12.75 1.22
N TYR A 57 10.36 13.07 1.98
CA TYR A 57 10.25 12.74 3.40
C TYR A 57 9.81 11.30 3.68
N CYS A 58 8.88 10.75 2.90
CA CYS A 58 8.35 9.40 3.11
C CYS A 58 8.16 8.57 1.83
N GLY A 59 8.56 9.08 0.67
CA GLY A 59 8.32 8.46 -0.63
C GLY A 59 8.90 7.06 -0.76
N ASP A 60 10.19 6.89 -0.47
CA ASP A 60 10.87 5.59 -0.55
C ASP A 60 10.18 4.52 0.32
N ASP A 61 9.69 4.92 1.50
CA ASP A 61 8.98 4.01 2.40
C ASP A 61 7.57 3.69 1.91
N VAL A 62 6.88 4.66 1.32
CA VAL A 62 5.57 4.48 0.67
C VAL A 62 5.72 3.54 -0.54
N GLU A 63 6.72 3.74 -1.38
CA GLU A 63 7.02 2.86 -2.52
C GLU A 63 7.35 1.45 -2.04
N ARG A 64 8.12 1.33 -0.96
CA ARG A 64 8.42 0.04 -0.32
C ARG A 64 7.15 -0.67 0.14
N ILE A 65 6.18 0.05 0.72
CA ILE A 65 4.86 -0.52 1.04
C ILE A 65 4.10 -0.92 -0.23
N GLN A 66 4.10 -0.07 -1.26
CA GLN A 66 3.41 -0.34 -2.53
C GLN A 66 3.99 -1.53 -3.30
N SER A 67 5.20 -1.99 -2.96
CA SER A 67 5.83 -3.16 -3.59
C SER A 67 5.02 -4.46 -3.48
N ILE A 68 4.07 -4.57 -2.55
CA ILE A 68 3.13 -5.72 -2.48
C ILE A 68 1.99 -5.63 -3.48
N GLY A 69 1.96 -4.57 -4.30
CA GLY A 69 0.93 -4.29 -5.29
C GLY A 69 -0.36 -3.79 -4.65
N TYR A 70 -1.48 -4.06 -5.32
CA TYR A 70 -2.79 -3.57 -4.91
C TYR A 70 -3.20 -3.87 -3.45
N PRO A 71 -2.81 -5.00 -2.81
CA PRO A 71 -3.05 -5.21 -1.40
C PRO A 71 -2.56 -4.08 -0.46
N ALA A 72 -1.55 -3.28 -0.87
CA ALA A 72 -1.13 -2.11 -0.11
C ALA A 72 -2.24 -1.07 0.04
N GLU A 73 -3.07 -0.89 -1.00
CA GLU A 73 -4.13 0.13 -1.05
C GLU A 73 -5.20 -0.07 0.03
N VAL A 74 -5.32 -1.29 0.54
CA VAL A 74 -6.25 -1.65 1.63
C VAL A 74 -6.07 -0.73 2.83
N PHE A 75 -4.83 -0.37 3.15
CA PHE A 75 -4.51 0.50 4.27
C PHE A 75 -3.82 1.80 3.83
N LEU A 76 -2.99 1.78 2.79
CA LEU A 76 -2.20 2.92 2.33
C LEU A 76 -3.04 4.09 1.83
N ARG A 77 -4.20 3.83 1.19
CA ARG A 77 -5.11 4.90 0.76
C ARG A 77 -5.47 5.82 1.92
N GLY A 78 -5.69 5.25 3.11
CA GLY A 78 -5.99 5.99 4.34
C GLY A 78 -4.83 6.79 4.94
N PHE A 79 -3.63 6.77 4.34
CA PHE A 79 -2.46 7.49 4.88
C PHE A 79 -2.44 8.95 4.40
N PHE A 80 -2.95 9.17 3.20
CA PHE A 80 -3.00 10.50 2.56
C PHE A 80 -4.38 11.15 2.67
N PHE A 81 -5.36 10.43 3.21
CA PHE A 81 -6.62 11.02 3.63
C PHE A 81 -6.43 11.65 5.01
N ASP A 82 -6.17 12.95 5.04
CA ASP A 82 -6.33 13.75 6.24
C ASP A 82 -7.49 14.74 6.02
N ARG A 83 -8.37 14.87 7.02
CA ARG A 83 -9.45 15.89 7.16
C ARG A 83 -10.79 15.71 6.42
N ILE A 84 -11.63 14.73 6.79
CA ILE A 84 -13.10 14.89 6.69
C ILE A 84 -13.79 14.07 7.80
N GLU A 85 -13.83 14.56 9.03
CA GLU A 85 -15.09 14.43 9.79
C GLU A 85 -15.97 15.67 9.55
N ASP A 86 -15.39 16.82 9.14
CA ASP A 86 -16.09 18.12 9.03
C ASP A 86 -16.24 18.74 7.62
N ARG A 87 -15.66 18.16 6.57
CA ARG A 87 -15.84 18.68 5.20
C ARG A 87 -16.84 17.84 4.43
N LYS A 88 -18.09 18.32 4.30
CA LYS A 88 -19.09 17.73 3.37
C LYS A 88 -18.40 17.19 2.10
N PRO A 89 -18.68 15.95 1.67
CA PRO A 89 -18.03 15.38 0.50
C PRO A 89 -18.16 16.37 -0.65
N LYS A 90 -17.04 16.92 -1.12
CA LYS A 90 -17.02 17.94 -2.19
C LYS A 90 -17.62 17.39 -3.51
N HIS A 91 -17.81 16.08 -3.59
CA HIS A 91 -18.41 15.42 -4.73
C HIS A 91 -19.33 14.27 -4.27
N PRO A 92 -20.55 14.11 -4.82
CA PRO A 92 -21.46 13.02 -4.50
C PRO A 92 -20.96 11.61 -4.91
N LYS A 93 -19.70 11.49 -5.35
CA LYS A 93 -19.03 10.24 -5.77
C LYS A 93 -17.74 9.96 -4.97
N ALA A 94 -17.46 10.68 -3.89
CA ALA A 94 -16.27 10.43 -3.08
C ALA A 94 -16.31 9.00 -2.50
N GLN A 95 -15.22 8.25 -2.66
CA GLN A 95 -15.14 6.88 -2.14
C GLN A 95 -15.18 6.91 -0.60
N PRO A 96 -15.83 5.93 0.06
CA PRO A 96 -16.08 5.89 1.50
C PRO A 96 -14.84 5.56 2.35
N ILE A 97 -13.64 5.90 1.87
CA ILE A 97 -12.36 5.51 2.48
C ILE A 97 -11.97 6.56 3.52
N THR A 98 -11.75 6.12 4.76
CA THR A 98 -11.34 6.99 5.87
C THR A 98 -9.84 6.88 6.18
N GLY A 99 -9.34 7.75 7.06
CA GLY A 99 -7.97 7.66 7.62
C GLY A 99 -7.82 6.66 8.78
N ARG A 100 -8.84 5.84 9.09
CA ARG A 100 -8.96 5.12 10.38
C ARG A 100 -7.96 4.00 10.65
N PHE A 101 -7.13 3.61 9.68
CA PHE A 101 -6.01 2.70 9.97
C PHE A 101 -5.15 3.31 11.10
N PRO A 102 -4.71 2.58 12.16
CA PRO A 102 -4.77 1.13 12.36
C PRO A 102 -5.88 0.68 13.34
N CYS A 103 -7.11 1.21 13.26
CA CYS A 103 -8.24 0.66 14.01
C CYS A 103 -8.57 -0.78 13.56
N PRO A 104 -9.31 -1.59 14.34
CA PRO A 104 -9.78 -2.89 13.89
C PRO A 104 -10.59 -2.80 12.58
N TRP A 105 -10.41 -3.78 11.69
CA TRP A 105 -11.18 -3.93 10.45
C TRP A 105 -12.68 -3.89 10.73
N GLN A 106 -13.09 -4.63 11.76
CA GLN A 106 -14.50 -4.74 12.17
C GLN A 106 -15.08 -3.45 12.78
N SER A 107 -14.25 -2.45 13.09
CA SER A 107 -14.74 -1.13 13.50
C SER A 107 -14.90 -0.14 12.34
N LEU A 108 -14.59 -0.55 11.11
CA LEU A 108 -14.89 0.20 9.89
C LEU A 108 -16.37 0.05 9.53
N SER A 109 -16.93 1.05 8.86
CA SER A 109 -18.29 0.94 8.32
C SER A 109 -18.37 -0.17 7.27
N GLU A 110 -19.53 -0.79 7.10
CA GLU A 110 -19.73 -1.81 6.05
C GLU A 110 -19.38 -1.28 4.65
N VAL A 111 -19.74 -0.02 4.36
CA VAL A 111 -19.45 0.61 3.06
C VAL A 111 -17.94 0.74 2.84
N GLU A 112 -17.19 1.14 3.88
CA GLU A 112 -15.74 1.23 3.82
C GLU A 112 -15.08 -0.16 3.72
N ARG A 113 -15.54 -1.15 4.50
CA ARG A 113 -15.06 -2.54 4.40
C ARG A 113 -15.26 -3.06 2.98
N LYS A 114 -16.46 -2.92 2.40
CA LYS A 114 -16.73 -3.31 1.01
C LYS A 114 -15.80 -2.61 0.04
N GLU A 115 -15.57 -1.30 0.18
CA GLU A 115 -14.67 -0.56 -0.71
C GLU A 115 -13.21 -1.04 -0.58
N ARG A 116 -12.72 -1.29 0.64
CA ARG A 116 -11.35 -1.79 0.87
C ARG A 116 -11.18 -3.26 0.50
N SER A 117 -12.23 -4.06 0.61
CA SER A 117 -12.31 -5.46 0.17
C SER A 117 -12.32 -5.62 -1.34
N ARG A 118 -12.48 -4.52 -2.10
CA ARG A 118 -12.23 -4.48 -3.54
C ARG A 118 -10.73 -4.59 -3.86
N ILE A 119 -10.02 -5.49 -3.17
CA ILE A 119 -8.65 -5.88 -3.51
C ILE A 119 -8.69 -6.49 -4.90
N ARG A 120 -8.15 -5.75 -5.86
CA ARG A 120 -8.07 -6.02 -7.30
C ARG A 120 -7.22 -7.27 -7.66
N THR A 121 -7.04 -8.22 -6.75
CA THR A 121 -6.30 -9.46 -7.01
C THR A 121 -7.17 -10.54 -7.63
N ASP A 122 -8.48 -10.51 -7.41
CA ASP A 122 -9.41 -11.42 -8.10
C ASP A 122 -10.04 -10.74 -9.31
N ARG A 123 -9.42 -10.95 -10.48
CA ARG A 123 -9.95 -10.52 -11.78
C ARG A 123 -11.36 -11.06 -12.07
N GLY A 124 -11.82 -12.10 -11.35
CA GLY A 124 -13.15 -12.68 -11.51
C GLY A 124 -14.26 -11.89 -10.81
N THR A 125 -13.94 -11.13 -9.76
CA THR A 125 -14.94 -10.49 -8.89
C THR A 125 -15.13 -8.99 -9.18
N ILE A 126 -14.14 -8.34 -9.81
CA ILE A 126 -14.23 -6.94 -10.28
C ILE A 126 -13.68 -6.90 -11.72
N PRO A 127 -14.38 -6.28 -12.69
CA PRO A 127 -13.89 -6.16 -14.05
C PRO A 127 -12.70 -5.20 -14.11
N LEU A 128 -11.51 -5.74 -13.86
CA LEU A 128 -10.27 -5.06 -14.14
C LEU A 128 -10.04 -5.08 -15.63
N VAL A 129 -10.15 -3.90 -16.23
CA VAL A 129 -9.70 -3.73 -17.59
C VAL A 129 -8.18 -3.56 -17.58
N PRO A 130 -7.43 -4.21 -18.49
CA PRO A 130 -5.98 -4.03 -18.60
C PRO A 130 -5.55 -2.58 -18.84
N PHE A 131 -6.47 -1.74 -19.30
CA PHE A 131 -6.25 -0.34 -19.63
C PHE A 131 -7.53 0.45 -19.37
N GLU A 132 -7.44 1.54 -18.59
CA GLU A 132 -8.51 2.49 -18.34
C GLU A 132 -7.98 3.93 -18.34
N ARG A 133 -8.88 4.91 -18.46
CA ARG A 133 -8.52 6.31 -18.30
C ARG A 133 -8.29 6.60 -16.81
N GLY A 134 -7.23 7.36 -16.51
CA GLY A 134 -6.98 7.87 -15.17
C GLY A 134 -8.11 8.78 -14.66
N GLN A 135 -8.26 8.84 -13.34
CA GLN A 135 -9.11 9.82 -12.66
C GLN A 135 -8.54 11.24 -12.75
N ALA A 136 -9.42 12.24 -12.65
CA ALA A 136 -9.05 13.66 -12.78
C ALA A 136 -7.95 14.11 -11.79
N CYS A 137 -7.95 13.58 -10.56
CA CYS A 137 -6.93 13.89 -9.55
C CYS A 137 -5.50 13.51 -10.01
N PHE A 138 -5.34 12.46 -10.82
CA PHE A 138 -4.03 12.09 -11.34
C PHE A 138 -3.46 13.13 -12.30
N ALA A 139 -4.32 13.87 -13.02
CA ALA A 139 -3.85 14.93 -13.91
C ALA A 139 -3.18 16.07 -13.14
N GLU A 140 -3.78 16.48 -12.01
CA GLU A 140 -3.19 17.48 -11.10
C GLU A 140 -1.85 17.00 -10.54
N TRP A 141 -1.79 15.75 -10.07
CA TRP A 141 -0.57 15.19 -9.48
C TRP A 141 0.54 15.02 -10.52
N ILE A 142 0.23 14.57 -11.73
CA ILE A 142 1.21 14.45 -12.82
C ILE A 142 1.75 15.84 -13.18
N ALA A 143 0.90 16.87 -13.24
CA ALA A 143 1.34 18.23 -13.54
C ALA A 143 2.31 18.76 -12.49
N GLU A 144 1.97 18.61 -11.20
CA GLU A 144 2.82 19.02 -10.08
C GLU A 144 4.16 18.25 -10.06
N TYR A 145 4.11 16.93 -10.27
CA TYR A 145 5.30 16.10 -10.40
C TYR A 145 6.21 16.56 -11.55
N CYS A 146 5.63 16.82 -12.73
CA CYS A 146 6.40 17.28 -13.87
C CYS A 146 7.06 18.65 -13.64
N GLN A 147 6.34 19.59 -13.03
CA GLN A 147 6.89 20.91 -12.69
C GLN A 147 8.05 20.79 -11.70
N THR A 148 7.91 19.91 -10.71
CA THR A 148 8.95 19.58 -9.74
C THR A 148 10.20 19.04 -10.43
N GLN A 149 10.06 18.00 -11.24
CA GLN A 149 11.18 17.35 -11.92
C GLN A 149 11.88 18.31 -12.90
N ARG A 150 11.12 19.16 -13.61
CA ARG A 150 11.69 20.21 -14.46
C ARG A 150 12.51 21.22 -13.66
N THR A 151 11.98 21.69 -12.54
CA THR A 151 12.67 22.65 -11.67
C THR A 151 14.01 22.09 -11.18
N GLU A 152 14.03 20.83 -10.78
CA GLU A 152 15.28 20.18 -10.39
C GLU A 152 16.27 20.01 -11.53
N ALA A 153 15.80 19.62 -12.71
CA ALA A 153 16.66 19.46 -13.85
C ALA A 153 17.30 20.79 -14.25
N PHE A 154 16.55 21.89 -14.23
CA PHE A 154 17.11 23.22 -14.42
C PHE A 154 18.15 23.56 -13.36
N ARG A 155 17.88 23.27 -12.08
CA ARG A 155 18.87 23.48 -11.01
C ARG A 155 20.17 22.71 -11.28
N ARG A 156 20.07 21.42 -11.63
CA ARG A 156 21.22 20.57 -11.98
C ARG A 156 21.99 21.11 -13.18
N GLN A 157 21.31 21.60 -14.21
CA GLN A 157 21.94 22.22 -15.37
C GLN A 157 22.70 23.50 -15.00
N GLU A 158 22.13 24.35 -14.15
CA GLU A 158 22.80 25.56 -13.66
C GLU A 158 24.04 25.22 -12.81
N GLU A 159 23.96 24.19 -11.97
CA GLU A 159 25.13 23.68 -11.22
C GLU A 159 26.25 23.20 -12.16
N VAL A 160 25.91 22.53 -13.27
CA VAL A 160 26.89 22.09 -14.29
C VAL A 160 27.53 23.28 -14.99
N LYS A 161 26.74 24.29 -15.38
CA LYS A 161 27.26 25.52 -15.99
C LYS A 161 28.18 26.28 -15.04
N GLY A 162 27.83 26.37 -13.76
CA GLY A 162 28.68 26.98 -12.74
C GLY A 162 30.04 26.30 -12.57
N LYS A 163 30.10 24.97 -12.75
CA LYS A 163 31.36 24.18 -12.73
C LYS A 163 32.16 24.29 -14.03
N HIS A 164 31.57 24.83 -15.10
CA HIS A 164 32.17 24.97 -16.42
C HIS A 164 32.06 26.43 -16.94
N PRO A 165 32.64 27.40 -16.21
CA PRO A 165 32.54 28.80 -16.58
C PRO A 165 33.20 29.04 -17.95
N GLY A 166 32.53 29.81 -18.80
CA GLY A 166 33.03 30.19 -20.13
C GLY A 166 32.80 29.16 -21.25
N ILE A 167 32.28 27.96 -20.93
CA ILE A 167 31.90 26.95 -21.94
C ILE A 167 30.43 27.19 -22.34
N ARG A 168 30.15 27.22 -23.64
CA ARG A 168 28.78 27.43 -24.15
C ARG A 168 27.90 26.22 -23.87
N SER A 169 26.59 26.43 -23.74
CA SER A 169 25.67 25.33 -23.40
C SER A 169 25.66 24.24 -24.47
N GLU A 170 25.77 24.60 -25.75
CA GLU A 170 25.84 23.67 -26.88
C GLU A 170 27.05 22.73 -26.80
N GLU A 171 28.18 23.22 -26.29
CA GLU A 171 29.39 22.42 -26.08
C GLU A 171 29.22 21.44 -24.91
N LEU A 172 28.53 21.87 -23.85
CA LEU A 172 28.19 21.00 -22.72
C LEU A 172 27.18 19.91 -23.10
N TRP A 173 26.22 20.22 -23.97
CA TRP A 173 25.29 19.25 -24.56
C TRP A 173 26.02 18.22 -25.41
N SER A 174 26.89 18.68 -26.31
CA SER A 174 27.67 17.82 -27.20
C SER A 174 28.64 16.91 -26.44
N ALA A 175 29.14 17.38 -25.30
CA ALA A 175 29.98 16.60 -24.39
C ALA A 175 29.20 15.68 -23.43
N GLY A 176 27.86 15.64 -23.52
CA GLY A 176 27.01 14.83 -22.64
C GLY A 176 27.01 15.28 -21.17
N LYS A 177 27.43 16.52 -20.89
CA LYS A 177 27.50 17.09 -19.53
C LYS A 177 26.19 17.71 -19.09
N LEU A 178 25.41 18.21 -20.05
CA LEU A 178 24.02 18.58 -19.83
C LEU A 178 23.14 17.44 -20.34
N GLU A 179 22.13 17.09 -19.54
CA GLU A 179 21.10 16.13 -19.91
C GLU A 179 19.76 16.84 -20.02
N SER A 180 18.99 16.47 -21.05
CA SER A 180 17.64 16.98 -21.23
C SER A 180 16.81 16.29 -20.17
N PRO A 181 16.00 17.01 -19.39
CA PRO A 181 15.11 16.36 -18.47
C PRO A 181 14.15 15.44 -19.25
N ASP A 182 14.42 14.13 -19.23
CA ASP A 182 13.45 13.11 -19.61
C ASP A 182 12.40 13.01 -18.48
N VAL A 183 11.63 14.09 -18.30
CA VAL A 183 10.54 14.14 -17.32
C VAL A 183 9.39 13.34 -17.92
N ARG A 184 9.24 12.11 -17.45
CA ARG A 184 8.12 11.24 -17.84
C ARG A 184 6.86 11.67 -17.09
N PRO A 185 5.79 12.07 -17.79
CA PRO A 185 4.55 12.52 -17.16
C PRO A 185 3.70 11.31 -16.72
N SER A 186 4.25 10.53 -15.81
CA SER A 186 3.66 9.29 -15.31
C SER A 186 3.92 9.13 -13.81
N LEU A 187 2.91 8.64 -13.09
CA LEU A 187 3.00 8.23 -11.69
C LEU A 187 2.78 6.73 -11.61
N PHE A 188 3.63 6.04 -10.85
CA PHE A 188 3.41 4.65 -10.52
C PHE A 188 2.69 4.56 -9.17
N THR A 189 1.52 3.93 -9.15
CA THR A 189 0.71 3.81 -7.93
C THR A 189 -0.08 2.50 -7.94
N ALA A 190 -0.17 1.84 -6.80
CA ALA A 190 -0.97 0.61 -6.62
C ALA A 190 -0.65 -0.54 -7.62
N GLY A 191 0.58 -0.60 -8.14
CA GLY A 191 0.97 -1.58 -9.16
C GLY A 191 0.53 -1.24 -10.59
N ALA A 192 0.06 0.00 -10.82
CA ALA A 192 -0.32 0.54 -12.12
C ALA A 192 0.48 1.81 -12.42
N GLU A 193 0.74 2.04 -13.70
CA GLU A 193 1.26 3.31 -14.19
C GLU A 193 0.10 4.16 -14.69
N VAL A 194 -0.01 5.39 -14.17
CA VAL A 194 -0.96 6.39 -14.67
C VAL A 194 -0.14 7.49 -15.34
N GLY A 195 -0.33 7.68 -16.63
CA GLY A 195 0.44 8.65 -17.41
C GLY A 195 -0.38 9.38 -18.46
N VAL A 196 0.28 10.33 -19.12
CA VAL A 196 -0.27 11.04 -20.28
C VAL A 196 0.06 10.24 -21.54
N PHE A 197 -0.97 9.87 -22.30
CA PHE A 197 -0.82 9.10 -23.54
C PHE A 197 -1.38 9.88 -24.73
N LYS A 198 -0.70 9.76 -25.88
CA LYS A 198 -1.18 10.22 -27.18
C LYS A 198 -1.43 9.00 -28.05
N ILE A 199 -2.60 8.94 -28.70
CA ILE A 199 -2.95 7.88 -29.63
C ILE A 199 -3.29 8.54 -30.97
N GLU A 200 -2.56 8.15 -32.02
CA GLU A 200 -2.66 8.75 -33.36
C GLU A 200 -3.68 7.98 -34.21
N TRP A 201 -4.96 8.13 -33.88
CA TRP A 201 -6.06 7.37 -34.48
C TRP A 201 -6.17 7.50 -36.00
N THR A 202 -5.74 8.63 -36.57
CA THR A 202 -5.87 8.91 -38.01
C THR A 202 -4.69 8.42 -38.83
N ALA A 203 -3.55 8.16 -38.18
CA ALA A 203 -2.30 7.84 -38.86
C ALA A 203 -2.00 6.35 -38.90
N PHE A 204 -2.69 5.54 -38.08
CA PHE A 204 -2.40 4.12 -37.92
C PHE A 204 -3.68 3.28 -37.89
N THR A 205 -3.60 2.05 -38.39
CA THR A 205 -4.68 1.07 -38.25
C THR A 205 -4.78 0.54 -36.82
N ASN A 206 -5.87 -0.14 -36.49
CA ASN A 206 -6.04 -0.77 -35.18
C ASN A 206 -4.95 -1.82 -34.89
N GLU A 207 -4.54 -2.59 -35.91
CA GLU A 207 -3.46 -3.58 -35.80
C GLU A 207 -2.12 -2.92 -35.51
N GLU A 208 -1.80 -1.82 -36.21
CA GLU A 208 -0.57 -1.06 -35.98
C GLU A 208 -0.54 -0.42 -34.58
N LEU A 209 -1.68 0.11 -34.12
CA LEU A 209 -1.83 0.63 -32.77
C LEU A 209 -1.65 -0.47 -31.72
N TYR A 210 -2.24 -1.66 -31.94
CA TYR A 210 -2.07 -2.81 -31.05
C TYR A 210 -0.61 -3.25 -30.96
N ASP A 211 0.06 -3.43 -32.11
CA ASP A 211 1.46 -3.86 -32.16
C ASP A 211 2.40 -2.81 -31.56
N GLY A 212 2.14 -1.52 -31.80
CA GLY A 212 2.83 -0.41 -31.18
C GLY A 212 2.70 -0.45 -29.66
N PHE A 213 1.47 -0.55 -29.15
CA PHE A 213 1.20 -0.59 -27.71
C PHE A 213 1.78 -1.84 -27.04
N HIS A 214 1.68 -3.01 -27.69
CA HIS A 214 2.24 -4.26 -27.18
C HIS A 214 3.78 -4.19 -27.07
N ARG A 215 4.46 -3.63 -28.09
CA ARG A 215 5.92 -3.39 -28.02
C ARG A 215 6.28 -2.42 -26.90
N TRP A 216 5.53 -1.34 -26.74
CA TRP A 216 5.75 -0.37 -25.67
C TRP A 216 5.62 -1.01 -24.28
N ILE A 217 4.56 -1.81 -24.04
CA ILE A 217 4.37 -2.52 -22.76
C ILE A 217 5.58 -3.42 -22.45
N ARG A 218 6.06 -4.19 -23.44
CA ARG A 218 7.20 -5.10 -23.22
C ARG A 218 8.48 -4.37 -22.85
N GLN A 219 8.69 -3.17 -23.39
CA GLN A 219 9.88 -2.35 -23.14
C GLN A 219 9.79 -1.59 -21.81
N ASN A 220 8.58 -1.20 -21.39
CA ASN A 220 8.39 -0.29 -20.25
C ASN A 220 7.82 -0.96 -19.00
N ARG A 221 7.49 -2.26 -19.04
CA ARG A 221 7.03 -3.00 -17.84
C ARG A 221 8.09 -2.88 -16.72
N PRO A 222 7.74 -2.33 -15.54
CA PRO A 222 8.70 -2.20 -14.46
C PRO A 222 9.30 -3.55 -14.05
N ARG A 223 10.62 -3.56 -13.88
CA ARG A 223 11.36 -4.77 -13.49
C ARG A 223 11.01 -5.13 -12.04
N GLY A 224 10.81 -6.42 -11.77
CA GLY A 224 10.51 -6.92 -10.42
C GLY A 224 9.03 -7.04 -10.06
N LEU A 225 8.11 -6.51 -10.89
CA LEU A 225 6.68 -6.75 -10.70
C LEU A 225 6.33 -8.19 -11.06
N ARG A 226 5.82 -8.94 -10.08
CA ARG A 226 5.32 -10.30 -10.31
C ARG A 226 4.09 -10.25 -11.21
N SER A 227 4.06 -11.09 -12.24
CA SER A 227 2.82 -11.33 -12.99
C SER A 227 1.76 -11.91 -12.05
N PRO A 228 0.48 -11.53 -12.20
CA PRO A 228 -0.61 -12.19 -11.50
C PRO A 228 -0.54 -13.69 -11.81
N ASP A 229 -0.46 -14.53 -10.78
CA ASP A 229 -0.39 -15.98 -10.93
C ASP A 229 -1.76 -16.62 -11.24
N GLY A 230 -2.82 -15.79 -11.26
CA GLY A 230 -4.21 -16.19 -11.52
C GLY A 230 -4.80 -17.11 -10.44
N ARG A 231 -4.07 -17.35 -9.34
CA ARG A 231 -4.48 -18.29 -8.30
C ARG A 231 -5.11 -17.51 -7.15
N GLY A 232 -6.44 -17.49 -7.11
CA GLY A 232 -7.16 -17.08 -5.91
C GLY A 232 -6.73 -17.93 -4.72
N HIS A 233 -6.38 -17.30 -3.60
CA HIS A 233 -6.21 -18.02 -2.33
C HIS A 233 -7.58 -18.44 -1.82
N LYS A 234 -7.70 -19.68 -1.33
CA LYS A 234 -8.98 -20.19 -0.80
C LYS A 234 -9.38 -19.34 0.43
N PRO A 235 -10.66 -18.94 0.58
CA PRO A 235 -11.15 -18.20 1.76
C PRO A 235 -10.71 -18.82 3.10
N ARG A 236 -10.74 -20.15 3.18
CA ARG A 236 -10.28 -20.93 4.34
C ARG A 236 -8.84 -20.63 4.77
N ASP A 237 -7.93 -20.36 3.84
CA ASP A 237 -6.53 -20.05 4.16
C ASP A 237 -6.42 -18.67 4.84
N ARG A 238 -7.25 -17.71 4.41
CA ARG A 238 -7.32 -16.37 5.00
C ARG A 238 -7.96 -16.39 6.38
N ARG A 239 -9.01 -17.21 6.55
CA ARG A 239 -9.64 -17.47 7.85
C ARG A 239 -8.62 -17.97 8.87
N ALA A 240 -7.89 -19.03 8.54
CA ALA A 240 -6.86 -19.59 9.41
C ALA A 240 -5.72 -18.60 9.70
N ALA A 241 -5.36 -17.74 8.73
CA ALA A 241 -4.38 -16.68 8.96
C ALA A 241 -4.84 -15.64 9.99
N LEU A 242 -6.13 -15.26 9.95
CA LEU A 242 -6.73 -14.34 10.91
C LEU A 242 -6.87 -14.97 12.31
N ASP A 243 -7.25 -16.25 12.40
CA ASP A 243 -7.33 -16.97 13.68
C ASP A 243 -5.95 -17.02 14.37
N ARG A 244 -4.90 -17.36 13.61
CA ARG A 244 -3.51 -17.34 14.09
C ARG A 244 -3.07 -15.97 14.59
N LEU A 245 -3.49 -14.90 13.90
CA LEU A 245 -3.22 -13.53 14.31
C LEU A 245 -3.94 -13.19 15.63
N GLY A 246 -5.21 -13.57 15.76
CA GLY A 246 -5.99 -13.42 16.99
C GLY A 246 -5.33 -14.13 18.17
N MET A 247 -4.90 -15.39 17.98
CA MET A 247 -4.17 -16.16 18.98
C MET A 247 -2.84 -15.49 19.39
N MET A 248 -2.09 -14.95 18.43
CA MET A 248 -0.85 -14.21 18.73
C MET A 248 -1.12 -12.97 19.59
N ARG A 249 -2.15 -12.18 19.26
CA ARG A 249 -2.56 -11.00 20.04
C ARG A 249 -3.05 -11.35 21.44
N LEU A 250 -3.78 -12.46 21.58
CA LEU A 250 -4.21 -12.98 22.87
C LEU A 250 -3.03 -13.39 23.74
N LEU A 251 -2.06 -14.13 23.22
CA LEU A 251 -0.82 -14.49 23.94
C LEU A 251 0.05 -13.28 24.32
N HIS A 252 -0.04 -12.19 23.56
CA HIS A 252 0.63 -10.94 23.88
C HIS A 252 0.00 -10.24 25.09
N ARG A 253 -1.33 -10.29 25.23
CA ARG A 253 -2.07 -9.59 26.29
C ARG A 253 -2.33 -10.43 27.53
N PHE A 254 -2.37 -11.75 27.40
CA PHE A 254 -2.73 -12.67 28.47
C PHE A 254 -1.81 -13.88 28.50
N THR A 255 -1.55 -14.40 29.70
CA THR A 255 -1.08 -15.78 29.85
C THR A 255 -2.23 -16.75 29.57
N LEU A 256 -1.93 -18.02 29.26
CA LEU A 256 -2.98 -19.03 29.05
C LEU A 256 -3.89 -19.19 30.28
N ARG A 257 -3.32 -19.08 31.49
CA ARG A 257 -4.09 -19.10 32.74
C ARG A 257 -5.04 -17.91 32.83
N GLU A 258 -4.57 -16.70 32.53
CA GLU A 258 -5.44 -15.51 32.55
C GLU A 258 -6.53 -15.57 31.48
N MET A 259 -6.27 -16.17 30.31
CA MET A 259 -7.31 -16.32 29.28
C MET A 259 -8.45 -17.21 29.74
N GLN A 260 -8.17 -18.28 30.48
CA GLN A 260 -9.20 -19.18 31.02
C GLN A 260 -10.18 -18.46 31.96
N GLU A 261 -9.74 -17.38 32.60
CA GLU A 261 -10.54 -16.59 33.52
C GLU A 261 -11.18 -15.36 32.85
N LYS A 262 -10.43 -14.68 31.97
CA LYS A 262 -10.77 -13.33 31.46
C LYS A 262 -11.25 -13.31 29.99
N CYS A 263 -11.06 -14.39 29.25
CA CYS A 263 -11.39 -14.48 27.83
C CYS A 263 -11.85 -15.91 27.48
N VAL A 264 -12.88 -16.36 28.19
CA VAL A 264 -13.40 -17.74 28.11
C VAL A 264 -13.84 -18.09 26.69
N GLU A 265 -14.39 -17.12 25.96
CA GLU A 265 -14.80 -17.24 24.57
C GLU A 265 -13.62 -17.58 23.67
N ALA A 266 -12.45 -16.97 23.88
CA ALA A 266 -11.24 -17.27 23.12
C ALA A 266 -10.70 -18.67 23.44
N CYS A 267 -10.75 -19.09 24.71
CA CYS A 267 -10.39 -20.45 25.10
C CYS A 267 -11.31 -21.50 24.47
N LYS A 268 -12.62 -21.21 24.35
CA LYS A 268 -13.58 -22.07 23.65
C LYS A 268 -13.32 -22.11 22.15
N ALA A 269 -13.16 -20.94 21.52
CA ALA A 269 -12.92 -20.82 20.07
C ALA A 269 -11.65 -21.55 19.63
N PHE A 270 -10.58 -21.52 20.44
CA PHE A 270 -9.28 -22.07 20.09
C PHE A 270 -8.86 -23.29 20.92
N GLY A 271 -9.79 -23.96 21.61
CA GLY A 271 -9.49 -25.03 22.57
C GLY A 271 -8.72 -26.23 22.02
N GLY A 272 -8.80 -26.48 20.70
CA GLY A 272 -8.09 -27.56 20.02
C GLY A 272 -6.75 -27.16 19.36
N TYR A 273 -6.33 -25.90 19.46
CA TYR A 273 -5.17 -25.41 18.73
C TYR A 273 -3.88 -25.42 19.56
N GLU A 274 -2.76 -25.67 18.89
CA GLU A 274 -1.43 -25.53 19.47
C GLU A 274 -0.99 -24.04 19.47
N TRP A 275 -1.41 -23.29 20.49
CA TRP A 275 -1.25 -21.82 20.58
C TRP A 275 0.11 -21.26 20.16
N TYR A 276 1.20 -21.81 20.68
CA TYR A 276 2.55 -21.34 20.36
C TYR A 276 2.98 -21.67 18.91
N LYS A 277 2.50 -22.79 18.36
CA LYS A 277 2.74 -23.17 16.97
C LYS A 277 1.95 -22.28 16.01
N GLU A 278 0.69 -22.00 16.32
CA GLU A 278 -0.14 -21.08 15.54
C GLU A 278 0.41 -19.65 15.59
N ARG A 279 0.92 -19.19 16.72
CA ARG A 279 1.68 -17.93 16.81
C ARG A 279 2.89 -17.90 15.87
N LYS A 280 3.69 -18.97 15.79
CA LYS A 280 4.83 -19.05 14.84
C LYS A 280 4.35 -19.00 13.39
N ARG A 281 3.22 -19.62 13.06
CA ARG A 281 2.59 -19.55 11.74
C ARG A 281 2.04 -18.14 11.43
N ALA A 282 1.56 -17.40 12.43
CA ALA A 282 1.18 -16.00 12.28
C ALA A 282 2.41 -15.17 11.84
N LEU A 283 3.57 -15.35 12.47
CA LEU A 283 4.80 -14.68 12.06
C LEU A 283 5.22 -15.01 10.61
N GLN A 284 5.12 -16.28 10.21
CA GLN A 284 5.38 -16.66 8.82
C GLN A 284 4.42 -15.97 7.85
N THR A 285 3.14 -15.86 8.24
CA THR A 285 2.12 -15.18 7.45
C THR A 285 2.38 -13.68 7.35
N PHE A 286 2.83 -13.04 8.44
CA PHE A 286 3.23 -11.63 8.47
C PHE A 286 4.31 -11.33 7.42
N HIS A 287 5.40 -12.09 7.40
CA HIS A 287 6.46 -11.91 6.39
C HIS A 287 6.04 -12.34 4.97
N LYS A 288 5.09 -13.28 4.84
CA LYS A 288 4.53 -13.65 3.53
C LYS A 288 3.68 -12.53 2.94
N LEU A 289 2.89 -11.84 3.75
CA LEU A 289 2.02 -10.76 3.30
C LEU A 289 2.76 -9.43 3.12
N LEU A 290 3.80 -9.21 3.93
CA LEU A 290 4.60 -7.98 3.96
C LEU A 290 6.07 -8.32 3.68
N PRO A 291 6.41 -8.85 2.48
CA PRO A 291 7.74 -9.35 2.14
C PRO A 291 8.81 -8.24 2.05
N PHE A 292 8.40 -6.98 1.98
CA PHE A 292 9.32 -5.85 2.00
C PHE A 292 9.89 -5.54 3.38
N LEU A 293 9.30 -6.07 4.46
CA LEU A 293 9.81 -5.88 5.81
C LEU A 293 11.10 -6.67 6.01
N SER A 294 11.97 -6.19 6.91
CA SER A 294 13.17 -6.95 7.25
C SER A 294 12.81 -8.29 7.88
N SER A 295 13.67 -9.29 7.70
CA SER A 295 13.50 -10.60 8.37
C SER A 295 13.65 -10.51 9.90
N SER A 296 14.11 -9.38 10.44
CA SER A 296 14.22 -9.08 11.87
C SER A 296 12.98 -8.38 12.43
N GLU A 297 12.16 -7.72 11.60
CA GLU A 297 10.92 -7.11 12.06
C GLU A 297 9.95 -8.18 12.54
N ARG A 298 9.25 -7.90 13.64
CA ARG A 298 8.26 -8.80 14.21
C ARG A 298 6.96 -8.03 14.38
N PRO A 299 5.81 -8.73 14.34
CA PRO A 299 4.54 -8.17 14.76
C PRO A 299 4.67 -7.47 16.12
N LEU A 300 3.99 -6.33 16.31
CA LEU A 300 3.95 -5.64 17.60
C LEU A 300 3.47 -6.56 18.74
N ALA A 301 2.50 -7.42 18.46
CA ALA A 301 2.02 -8.46 19.37
C ALA A 301 2.89 -9.74 19.39
N TRP A 302 4.13 -9.70 18.89
CA TRP A 302 5.00 -10.88 18.93
C TRP A 302 5.41 -11.28 20.36
N PRO A 303 5.87 -10.37 21.25
CA PRO A 303 6.25 -10.74 22.61
C PRO A 303 5.04 -11.32 23.36
N THR A 304 5.19 -12.48 23.99
CA THR A 304 4.10 -13.03 24.82
C THR A 304 4.15 -12.44 26.23
N LYS A 305 3.01 -12.24 26.88
CA LYS A 305 2.97 -11.79 28.28
C LYS A 305 3.72 -12.72 29.23
N GLY A 306 3.69 -14.02 28.96
CA GLY A 306 4.41 -15.03 29.75
C GLY A 306 5.92 -15.11 29.50
N GLY A 307 6.51 -14.16 28.76
CA GLY A 307 7.97 -14.10 28.52
C GLY A 307 8.56 -15.20 27.62
N ARG A 308 7.72 -16.06 27.01
CA ARG A 308 8.17 -17.11 26.09
C ARG A 308 8.40 -16.51 24.70
N SER A 309 9.61 -16.03 24.47
CA SER A 309 10.02 -15.40 23.20
C SER A 309 10.59 -16.37 22.16
N LYS A 310 10.76 -17.65 22.50
CA LYS A 310 11.34 -18.70 21.63
C LYS A 310 10.29 -19.53 20.89
#